data_AF-A0A2S7WAV8-F1
#
_entry.id   AF-A0A2S7WAV8-F1
#
_cell.length_a   1.000
_cell.length_b   1.000
_cell.length_c   1.000
_cell.angle_alpha   90.00
_cell.angle_beta   90.00
_cell.angle_gamma   90.00
#
_symmetry.space_group_name_H-M   'P 1'
#
loop_
_entity.id
_entity.type
_entity.pdbx_description
1 polymer ?
#
loop_
_entity_poly.entity_id
_entity_poly.type
_entity_poly.pdbx_seq_one_letter_code
_entity_poly.pdbx_strand_id
1 'polypeptide(L)' 'MKIEKKRLCIYPKDIQRITGKSYRQSARLLQKIRSDLNKLENEFVSVEEFCNYTSLKIEQVEPLIIG' A
#
# COMPACT_ATOMS: atom_id res chain seq x y z
N MET A 1 11.22 4.66 24.73
CA MET A 1 11.14 4.60 23.25
C MET A 1 9.68 4.42 22.87
N LYS A 2 9.15 5.26 21.97
CA LYS A 2 7.80 5.05 21.42
C LYS A 2 7.90 3.90 20.43
N ILE A 3 7.23 2.79 20.69
CA ILE A 3 7.18 1.67 19.73
C ILE A 3 6.26 2.12 18.60
N GLU A 4 6.82 2.39 17.43
CA GLU A 4 6.03 2.66 16.25
C GLU A 4 5.36 1.36 15.77
N LYS A 5 4.03 1.38 15.70
CA LYS A 5 3.27 0.26 15.16
C LYS A 5 3.47 0.20 13.66
N LYS A 6 4.32 -0.71 13.19
CA LYS A 6 4.44 -1.02 11.76
C LYS A 6 3.18 -1.75 11.28
N ARG A 7 2.58 -1.26 10.19
CA ARG A 7 1.42 -1.86 9.55
C ARG A 7 1.87 -2.81 8.43
N LEU A 8 1.30 -4.02 8.40
CA LEU A 8 1.56 -5.01 7.35
C LEU A 8 0.76 -4.73 6.06
N CYS A 9 -0.40 -4.10 6.21
CA CYS A 9 -1.32 -3.82 5.12
C CYS A 9 -1.15 -2.38 4.61
N ILE A 10 -1.35 -2.18 3.30
CA ILE A 10 -1.28 -0.87 2.67
C ILE A 10 -2.68 -0.30 2.41
N TYR A 11 -2.83 1.02 2.63
CA TYR A 11 -4.09 1.72 2.44
C TYR A 11 -3.96 2.85 1.40
N PRO A 12 -5.08 3.38 0.87
CA PRO A 12 -5.03 4.44 -0.13
C PRO A 12 -4.26 5.69 0.31
N LYS A 13 -4.22 6.00 1.62
CA LYS A 13 -3.42 7.11 2.16
C LYS A 13 -1.92 6.86 2.08
N ASP A 14 -1.47 5.62 2.25
CA ASP A 14 -0.06 5.26 2.12
C ASP A 14 0.34 5.36 0.66
N ILE A 15 -0.46 4.78 -0.24
CA ILE A 15 -0.26 4.84 -1.69
C ILE A 15 -0.23 6.30 -2.17
N GLN A 16 -1.11 7.17 -1.64
CA GLN A 16 -1.07 8.61 -1.91
C GLN A 16 0.27 9.24 -1.51
N ARG A 17 0.79 8.95 -0.31
CA ARG A 17 2.08 9.48 0.15
C ARG A 17 3.25 8.95 -0.69
N ILE A 18 3.24 7.65 -1.00
CA ILE A 18 4.30 6.98 -1.76
C ILE A 18 4.35 7.48 -3.21
N THR A 19 3.20 7.65 -3.86
CA THR A 19 3.12 7.90 -5.31
C THR A 19 2.88 9.37 -5.69
N GLY A 20 2.55 10.23 -4.72
CA GLY A 20 2.13 11.61 -4.97
C GLY A 20 0.78 11.76 -5.68
N LYS A 21 0.05 10.67 -5.92
CA LYS A 21 -1.25 10.70 -6.60
C LYS A 21 -2.35 11.26 -5.70
N SER A 22 -3.44 11.71 -6.31
CA SER A 22 -4.66 12.05 -5.56
C SER A 22 -5.18 10.81 -4.82
N TYR A 23 -5.86 11.02 -3.68
CA TYR A 23 -6.46 9.93 -2.90
C TYR A 23 -7.38 9.02 -3.76
N ARG A 24 -8.17 9.61 -4.67
CA ARG A 24 -9.05 8.87 -5.59
C ARG A 24 -8.27 7.95 -6.53
N GLN A 25 -7.14 8.43 -7.08
CA GLN A 25 -6.27 7.60 -7.93
C GLN A 25 -5.58 6.50 -7.11
N SER A 26 -5.18 6.79 -5.87
CA SER A 26 -4.59 5.80 -4.98
C SER A 26 -5.57 4.69 -4.60
N ALA A 27 -6.82 5.03 -4.32
CA ALA A 27 -7.88 4.05 -4.06
C ALA A 27 -8.16 3.18 -5.30
N ARG A 28 -8.18 3.78 -6.49
CA ARG A 28 -8.29 3.04 -7.76
C ARG A 28 -7.12 2.10 -8.01
N LEU A 29 -5.89 2.53 -7.70
CA LEU A 29 -4.71 1.68 -7.82
C LEU A 29 -4.81 0.49 -6.85
N LEU A 30 -5.20 0.73 -5.59
CA LEU A 30 -5.41 -0.35 -4.63
C LEU A 30 -6.47 -1.35 -5.13
N GLN A 31 -7.60 -0.86 -5.63
CA GLN A 31 -8.65 -1.73 -6.18
C GLN A 31 -8.16 -2.54 -7.37
N LYS A 32 -7.38 -1.92 -8.27
CA LYS A 32 -6.78 -2.62 -9.40
C LYS A 32 -5.84 -3.73 -8.94
N ILE A 33 -4.97 -3.46 -7.97
CA ILE A 33 -4.08 -4.47 -7.39
C ILE A 33 -4.89 -5.64 -6.82
N ARG A 34 -5.95 -5.35 -6.06
CA ARG A 34 -6.83 -6.40 -5.50
C ARG A 34 -7.44 -7.27 -6.59
N SER A 35 -8.00 -6.65 -7.64
CA SER A 35 -8.62 -7.35 -8.76
C SER A 35 -7.61 -8.21 -9.51
N ASP A 36 -6.42 -7.67 -9.82
CA ASP A 36 -5.39 -8.39 -10.57
C ASP A 36 -4.78 -9.56 -9.76
N LEU A 37 -4.77 -9.45 -8.43
CA LEU A 37 -4.36 -10.53 -7.52
C LEU A 37 -5.51 -11.49 -7.16
N ASN A 38 -6.69 -11.35 -7.75
CA ASN A 38 -7.90 -12.13 -7.45
C ASN A 38 -8.26 -12.16 -5.95
N LYS A 39 -8.03 -11.05 -5.24
CA LYS A 39 -8.32 -10.94 -3.80
C LYS A 39 -9.82 -10.85 -3.54
N LEU A 40 -10.28 -11.54 -2.50
CA LEU A 40 -11.66 -11.42 -1.99
C LEU A 40 -11.87 -10.04 -1.35
N GLU A 41 -13.14 -9.63 -1.17
CA GLU A 41 -13.49 -8.31 -0.61
C GLU A 41 -12.93 -8.07 0.80
N ASN A 42 -12.81 -9.12 1.61
CA ASN A 42 -12.30 -9.03 2.98
C ASN A 42 -10.77 -9.22 3.08
N GLU A 43 -10.10 -9.55 1.97
CA GLU A 43 -8.64 -9.72 1.99
C GLU A 43 -7.92 -8.37 1.91
N PHE A 44 -6.78 -8.28 2.56
CA PHE A 44 -5.94 -7.09 2.51
C PHE A 44 -4.90 -7.19 1.39
N VAL A 45 -4.39 -6.03 0.99
CA VAL A 45 -3.16 -5.94 0.20
C VAL A 45 -2.02 -5.64 1.16
N SER A 46 -1.00 -6.49 1.19
CA SER A 46 0.20 -6.26 1.99
C SER A 46 1.09 -5.19 1.35
N VAL A 47 1.98 -4.59 2.15
CA VAL A 47 2.99 -3.68 1.62
C VAL A 47 3.88 -4.39 0.59
N GLU A 48 4.20 -5.66 0.84
CA GLU A 48 4.99 -6.50 -0.08
C GLU A 48 4.27 -6.73 -1.42
N GLU A 49 2.98 -7.07 -1.39
CA GLU A 49 2.17 -7.25 -2.60
C GLU A 49 2.12 -5.96 -3.44
N PHE A 50 1.98 -4.82 -2.78
CA PHE A 50 2.05 -3.53 -3.46
C PHE A 50 3.43 -3.25 -4.08
N CYS A 51 4.51 -3.56 -3.36
CA CYS A 51 5.88 -3.39 -3.86
C CYS A 51 6.12 -4.28 -5.09
N ASN A 52 5.74 -5.56 -5.00
CA ASN A 52 5.84 -6.52 -6.11
C ASN A 52 5.03 -6.06 -7.33
N TYR A 53 3.81 -5.56 -7.12
CA TYR A 53 2.96 -5.08 -8.21
C TYR A 53 3.49 -3.79 -8.87
N THR A 54 4.04 -2.86 -8.09
CA THR A 54 4.49 -1.55 -8.58
C THR A 54 5.97 -1.49 -8.93
N SER A 55 6.73 -2.57 -8.68
CA SER A 55 8.19 -2.63 -8.80
C SER A 55 8.93 -1.61 -7.92
N LEU A 56 8.26 -1.08 -6.90
CA LEU A 56 8.89 -0.23 -5.89
C LEU A 56 9.62 -1.11 -4.87
N LYS A 57 10.79 -0.66 -4.41
CA LYS A 57 11.55 -1.39 -3.39
C LYS A 57 10.94 -1.16 -2.01
N ILE A 58 10.82 -2.23 -1.23
CA ILE A 58 10.28 -2.19 0.15
C ILE A 58 11.02 -1.16 1.03
N GLU A 59 12.34 -1.06 0.84
CA GLU A 59 13.24 -0.11 1.53
C GLU A 59 12.89 1.36 1.27
N GLN A 60 12.29 1.67 0.11
CA GLN A 60 11.84 3.01 -0.26
C GLN A 60 10.41 3.29 0.23
N VAL A 61 9.62 2.23 0.40
CA VAL A 61 8.19 2.30 0.75
C VAL A 61 7.97 2.35 2.26
N GLU A 62 8.64 1.48 3.03
CA GLU A 62 8.48 1.38 4.48
C GLU A 62 8.60 2.72 5.23
N PRO A 63 9.60 3.59 4.94
CA PRO A 63 9.76 4.86 5.66
C PRO A 63 8.61 5.85 5.44
N LEU A 64 7.79 5.66 4.41
CA LEU A 64 6.68 6.55 4.05
C LEU A 64 5.34 6.13 4.66
N ILE A 65 5.30 4.96 5.30
CA ILE A 65 4.11 4.42 5.97
C ILE A 65 4.11 4.89 7.42
N ILE A 66 3.11 5.70 7.77
CA ILE A 66 2.97 6.30 9.10
C ILE A 66 1.78 5.64 9.82
N GLY A 67 2.00 5.16 11.04
CA GLY A 67 0.99 4.53 11.91
C GLY A 67 0.29 5.52 12.83
#